data_AF-A0A350YZJ3-F1
#
_entry.id   AF-A0A350YZJ3-F1
#
_cell.length_a   1.000
_cell.length_b   1.000
_cell.length_c   1.000
_cell.angle_alpha   90.00
_cell.angle_beta   90.00
_cell.angle_gamma   90.00
#
_symmetry.space_group_name_H-M   'P 1'
#
loop_
_entity.id
_entity.type
_entity.pdbx_description
1 polymer ?
#
loop_
_entity_poly.entity_id
_entity_poly.type
_entity_poly.pdbx_seq_one_letter_code
_entity_poly.pdbx_strand_id
1 'polypeptide(L)'
;MSDEITVEFSDNPAFNQWLIENYLVEIEEFEFPSSDVLYKMSPEKYYEALARYNADPKVHLSRIEDKFPNPIAFYFHQATCNYQNDHHRLDLLKSCWESIVFFLFGLVVGEARHRSINLKALGIKWATCCSNRLYDKLSIIENILDYAVKSGITFGCSDIIPISTIGLIKKLNQERNGFEHASAKTSSQQQALYAELYPQLEQVLRQLIKLEDVIVFRVYGAETPLYPRCEILNGCDLSGKKEIVRIQKDNYMEIVDYFNPGYIYAKVNDEVFCLAPFIHFTQEVYETNAILCFYKQDKGGKHQYEVVGKSQIKGFEKSTFDVMENQLRSLVK
;
A
#
# COMPACT_ATOMS: atom_id res chain seq x y z
N MET A 1 -21.34 19.38 -25.07
CA MET A 1 -20.84 20.36 -24.08
C MET A 1 -20.04 19.54 -23.10
N SER A 2 -18.72 19.56 -23.21
CA SER A 2 -17.83 18.88 -22.28
C SER A 2 -17.68 19.77 -21.06
N ASP A 3 -17.96 19.23 -19.88
CA ASP A 3 -17.67 19.92 -18.62
C ASP A 3 -16.17 20.24 -18.58
N GLU A 4 -15.83 21.53 -18.56
CA GLU A 4 -14.46 21.97 -18.30
C GLU A 4 -14.11 21.58 -16.86
N ILE A 5 -13.26 20.58 -16.71
CA ILE A 5 -12.68 20.22 -15.42
C ILE A 5 -11.75 21.38 -15.02
N THR A 6 -12.25 22.26 -14.15
CA THR A 6 -11.42 23.28 -13.49
C THR A 6 -10.46 22.58 -12.52
N VAL A 7 -9.18 22.59 -12.87
CA VAL A 7 -8.10 22.09 -12.01
C VAL A 7 -7.69 23.20 -11.05
N GLU A 8 -8.00 23.04 -9.77
CA GLU A 8 -7.67 24.02 -8.72
C GLU A 8 -6.20 23.91 -8.29
N PHE A 9 -5.58 25.06 -8.00
CA PHE A 9 -4.18 25.14 -7.57
C PHE A 9 -3.92 24.37 -6.27
N SER A 10 -4.85 24.46 -5.32
CA SER A 10 -4.77 23.81 -4.00
C SER A 10 -4.74 22.29 -4.07
N ASP A 11 -5.27 21.72 -5.15
CA ASP A 11 -5.45 20.28 -5.30
C ASP A 11 -4.15 19.60 -5.77
N ASN A 12 -3.13 20.38 -6.13
CA ASN A 12 -1.88 19.89 -6.71
C ASN A 12 -0.63 20.28 -5.90
N PRO A 13 -0.61 20.11 -4.56
CA PRO A 13 0.45 20.64 -3.71
C PRO A 13 1.83 20.04 -4.01
N ALA A 14 1.90 18.77 -4.42
CA ALA A 14 3.16 18.11 -4.77
C ALA A 14 3.79 18.66 -6.05
N PHE A 15 2.99 18.92 -7.09
CA PHE A 15 3.47 19.54 -8.32
C PHE A 15 3.88 21.00 -8.07
N ASN A 16 3.12 21.72 -7.26
CA ASN A 16 3.45 23.09 -6.89
C ASN A 16 4.79 23.18 -6.17
N GLN A 17 5.02 22.28 -5.22
CA GLN A 17 6.27 22.20 -4.49
C GLN A 17 7.43 21.82 -5.42
N TRP A 18 7.23 20.85 -6.31
CA TRP A 18 8.24 20.46 -7.28
C TRP A 18 8.64 21.62 -8.21
N LEU A 19 7.68 22.41 -8.68
CA LEU A 19 7.98 23.61 -9.49
C LEU A 19 8.86 24.59 -8.72
N ILE A 20 8.51 24.88 -7.46
CA ILE A 20 9.26 25.81 -6.60
C ILE A 20 10.70 25.32 -6.39
N GLU A 21 10.89 24.03 -6.15
CA GLU A 21 12.20 23.43 -5.87
C GLU A 21 13.11 23.36 -7.11
N ASN A 22 12.53 23.18 -8.30
CA ASN A 22 13.30 22.94 -9.52
C ASN A 22 13.43 24.17 -10.41
N TYR A 23 12.55 25.16 -10.23
CA TYR A 23 12.50 26.36 -11.05
C TYR A 23 12.24 27.55 -10.15
N LEU A 24 13.29 28.29 -9.76
CA LEU A 24 13.13 29.55 -9.06
C LEU A 24 12.80 30.67 -10.06
N VAL A 25 11.84 31.53 -9.74
CA VAL A 25 11.56 32.73 -10.53
C VAL A 25 12.07 33.93 -9.75
N GLU A 26 13.16 34.51 -10.22
CA GLU A 26 13.72 35.76 -9.69
C GLU A 26 13.43 36.90 -10.67
N ILE A 27 12.93 38.02 -10.15
CA ILE A 27 12.81 39.28 -10.87
C ILE A 27 13.51 40.34 -10.04
N GLU A 28 14.62 40.85 -10.57
CA GLU A 28 15.57 41.68 -9.82
C GLU A 28 16.10 40.94 -8.59
N GLU A 29 15.73 41.39 -7.38
CA GLU A 29 16.15 40.82 -6.09
C GLU A 29 14.99 40.11 -5.35
N PHE A 30 13.86 39.90 -6.02
CA PHE A 30 12.68 39.27 -5.43
C PHE A 30 12.45 37.87 -5.99
N GLU A 31 12.28 36.91 -5.08
CA GLU A 31 11.92 35.52 -5.38
C GLU A 31 10.41 35.34 -5.38
N PHE A 32 9.90 34.66 -6.40
CA PHE A 32 8.49 34.32 -6.54
C PHE A 32 8.34 32.79 -6.64
N PRO A 33 7.32 32.20 -5.98
CA PRO A 33 7.01 30.79 -6.16
C PRO A 33 6.63 30.53 -7.62
N SER A 34 7.43 29.74 -8.32
CA SER A 34 7.23 29.49 -9.75
C SER A 34 5.91 28.78 -10.07
N SER A 35 5.40 27.98 -9.15
CA SER A 35 4.08 27.38 -9.24
C SER A 35 2.97 28.41 -9.29
N ASP A 36 2.98 29.41 -8.38
CA ASP A 36 2.04 30.53 -8.38
C ASP A 36 2.14 31.37 -9.65
N VAL A 37 3.37 31.67 -10.08
CA VAL A 37 3.61 32.46 -11.30
C VAL A 37 3.06 31.72 -12.52
N LEU A 38 3.38 30.43 -12.67
CA LEU A 38 2.91 29.63 -13.79
C LEU A 38 1.39 29.49 -13.80
N TYR A 39 0.78 29.24 -12.64
CA TYR A 39 -0.68 29.11 -12.51
C TYR A 39 -1.41 30.42 -12.85
N LYS A 40 -0.93 31.56 -12.34
CA LYS A 40 -1.60 32.86 -12.53
C LYS A 40 -1.36 33.47 -13.91
N MET A 41 -0.15 33.32 -14.46
CA MET A 41 0.25 33.98 -15.70
C MET A 41 -0.05 33.11 -16.94
N SER A 42 -0.07 31.79 -16.79
CA SER A 42 -0.37 30.87 -17.91
C SER A 42 -1.00 29.56 -17.42
N PRO A 43 -2.29 29.58 -17.03
CA PRO A 43 -3.01 28.39 -16.54
C PRO A 43 -2.92 27.21 -17.50
N GLU A 44 -3.02 27.45 -18.81
CA GLU A 44 -2.89 26.40 -19.83
C GLU A 44 -1.52 25.70 -19.77
N LYS A 45 -0.43 26.46 -19.60
CA LYS A 45 0.92 25.89 -19.48
C LYS A 45 1.13 25.21 -18.14
N TYR A 46 0.49 25.69 -17.08
CA TYR A 46 0.43 24.99 -15.81
C TYR A 46 -0.23 23.63 -15.97
N TYR A 47 -1.37 23.54 -16.66
CA TYR A 47 -2.07 22.27 -16.90
C TYR A 47 -1.25 21.32 -17.78
N GLU A 48 -0.62 21.81 -18.86
CA GLU A 48 0.29 21.01 -19.68
C GLU A 48 1.51 20.51 -18.90
N ALA A 49 2.07 21.34 -18.02
CA ALA A 49 3.22 20.98 -17.19
C ALA A 49 2.82 19.99 -16.08
N LEU A 50 1.65 20.17 -15.47
CA LEU A 50 1.07 19.23 -14.51
C LEU A 50 0.79 17.88 -15.17
N ALA A 51 0.22 17.87 -16.38
CA ALA A 51 -0.01 16.65 -17.14
C ALA A 51 1.32 15.95 -17.49
N ARG A 52 2.36 16.71 -17.86
CA ARG A 52 3.71 16.19 -18.10
C ARG A 52 4.38 15.66 -16.83
N TYR A 53 4.27 16.37 -15.71
CA TYR A 53 4.78 15.96 -14.41
C TYR A 53 4.10 14.67 -13.94
N ASN A 54 2.77 14.62 -14.07
CA ASN A 54 1.97 13.42 -13.85
C ASN A 54 2.15 12.37 -14.96
N ALA A 55 2.99 12.60 -15.97
CA ALA A 55 3.41 11.60 -16.93
C ALA A 55 4.90 11.25 -16.79
N ASP A 56 5.69 12.03 -16.03
CA ASP A 56 7.13 11.84 -15.88
C ASP A 56 7.38 10.54 -15.11
N PRO A 57 8.08 9.57 -15.71
CA PRO A 57 8.36 8.31 -15.08
C PRO A 57 9.05 8.44 -13.72
N LYS A 58 9.97 9.39 -13.54
CA LYS A 58 10.80 9.52 -12.33
C LYS A 58 10.02 10.07 -11.14
N VAL A 59 9.17 11.06 -11.38
CA VAL A 59 8.28 11.65 -10.35
C VAL A 59 7.31 10.61 -9.82
N HIS A 60 6.78 9.74 -10.70
CA HIS A 60 5.94 8.62 -10.29
C HIS A 60 6.68 7.61 -9.41
N LEU A 61 7.95 7.35 -9.71
CA LEU A 61 8.75 6.41 -8.92
C LEU A 61 9.11 6.96 -7.54
N SER A 62 9.42 8.25 -7.42
CA SER A 62 9.68 8.84 -6.10
C SER A 62 8.44 8.84 -5.20
N ARG A 63 7.24 9.06 -5.76
CA ARG A 63 5.98 8.95 -5.01
C ARG A 63 5.76 7.56 -4.43
N ILE A 64 6.17 6.51 -5.15
CA ILE A 64 6.14 5.14 -4.63
C ILE A 64 7.09 5.01 -3.45
N GLU A 65 8.32 5.50 -3.56
CA GLU A 65 9.30 5.43 -2.46
C GLU A 65 8.90 6.29 -1.26
N ASP A 66 8.23 7.43 -1.44
CA ASP A 66 7.95 8.38 -0.38
C ASP A 66 6.61 8.14 0.32
N LYS A 67 5.59 7.68 -0.42
CA LYS A 67 4.18 7.74 0.04
C LYS A 67 3.48 6.39 0.07
N PHE A 68 3.94 5.38 -0.67
CA PHE A 68 3.25 4.09 -0.63
C PHE A 68 3.36 3.42 0.74
N PRO A 69 2.48 2.45 1.05
CA PRO A 69 2.64 1.56 2.19
C PRO A 69 4.05 1.00 2.26
N ASN A 70 4.66 1.12 3.44
CA ASN A 70 6.08 0.90 3.65
C ASN A 70 6.63 -0.42 3.07
N PRO A 71 5.94 -1.58 3.12
CA PRO A 71 6.48 -2.82 2.58
C PRO A 71 6.70 -2.77 1.07
N ILE A 72 5.82 -2.07 0.35
CA ILE A 72 5.93 -1.90 -1.11
C ILE A 72 7.06 -0.92 -1.40
N ALA A 73 7.04 0.26 -0.76
CA ALA A 73 8.03 1.31 -0.94
C ALA A 73 9.45 0.85 -0.61
N PHE A 74 9.63 0.14 0.51
CA PHE A 74 10.92 -0.39 0.96
C PHE A 74 11.53 -1.34 -0.07
N TYR A 75 10.82 -2.41 -0.44
CA TYR A 75 11.39 -3.39 -1.37
C TYR A 75 11.57 -2.82 -2.78
N PHE A 76 10.71 -1.90 -3.20
CA PHE A 76 10.91 -1.17 -4.45
C PHE A 76 12.22 -0.40 -4.44
N HIS A 77 12.43 0.46 -3.43
CA HIS A 77 13.66 1.23 -3.25
C HIS A 77 14.92 0.34 -3.15
N GLN A 78 14.84 -0.78 -2.41
CA GLN A 78 15.96 -1.71 -2.30
C GLN A 78 16.31 -2.33 -3.67
N ALA A 79 15.29 -2.71 -4.46
CA ALA A 79 15.50 -3.31 -5.79
C ALA A 79 16.03 -2.32 -6.84
N THR A 80 15.79 -1.01 -6.67
CA THR A 80 16.24 0.04 -7.58
C THR A 80 17.60 0.63 -7.17
N CYS A 81 17.82 0.83 -5.88
CA CYS A 81 18.91 1.65 -5.37
C CYS A 81 19.90 0.94 -4.42
N ASN A 82 19.52 -0.18 -3.79
CA ASN A 82 20.31 -0.77 -2.71
C ASN A 82 20.44 -2.31 -2.77
N TYR A 83 20.76 -2.83 -3.96
CA TYR A 83 21.02 -4.25 -4.18
C TYR A 83 22.52 -4.57 -4.19
N GLN A 84 22.88 -5.79 -3.80
CA GLN A 84 24.29 -6.22 -3.70
C GLN A 84 24.83 -6.87 -4.98
N ASN A 85 23.94 -7.52 -5.74
CA ASN A 85 24.21 -8.21 -6.99
C ASN A 85 22.88 -8.49 -7.72
N ASP A 86 22.93 -8.97 -8.96
CA ASP A 86 21.74 -9.20 -9.79
C ASP A 86 20.78 -10.24 -9.20
N HIS A 87 21.31 -11.25 -8.51
CA HIS A 87 20.50 -12.25 -7.82
C HIS A 87 19.69 -11.62 -6.70
N HIS A 88 20.37 -10.87 -5.81
CA HIS A 88 19.73 -10.13 -4.74
C HIS A 88 18.70 -9.13 -5.28
N ARG A 89 19.02 -8.44 -6.38
CA ARG A 89 18.10 -7.50 -7.04
C ARG A 89 16.79 -8.17 -7.48
N LEU A 90 16.88 -9.36 -8.07
CA LEU A 90 15.71 -10.15 -8.45
C LEU A 90 14.89 -10.60 -7.25
N ASP A 91 15.54 -11.03 -6.16
CA ASP A 91 14.83 -11.45 -4.96
C ASP A 91 14.13 -10.27 -4.26
N LEU A 92 14.72 -9.08 -4.28
CA LEU A 92 14.08 -7.84 -3.85
C LEU A 92 12.87 -7.48 -4.73
N LEU A 93 12.98 -7.65 -6.06
CA LEU A 93 11.87 -7.43 -6.98
C LEU A 93 10.70 -8.38 -6.70
N LYS A 94 10.99 -9.66 -6.42
CA LYS A 94 9.98 -10.64 -5.98
C LYS A 94 9.35 -10.23 -4.65
N SER A 95 10.16 -9.79 -3.69
CA SER A 95 9.70 -9.37 -2.37
C SER A 95 8.80 -8.13 -2.45
N CYS A 96 9.12 -7.17 -3.34
CA CYS A 96 8.30 -6.00 -3.63
C CYS A 96 6.92 -6.41 -4.11
N TRP A 97 6.88 -7.29 -5.10
CA TRP A 97 5.62 -7.78 -5.62
C TRP A 97 4.85 -8.62 -4.60
N GLU A 98 5.47 -9.58 -3.93
CA GLU A 98 4.78 -10.31 -2.87
C GLU A 98 4.15 -9.34 -1.85
N SER A 99 4.89 -8.30 -1.47
CA SER A 99 4.40 -7.24 -0.60
C SER A 99 3.18 -6.50 -1.17
N ILE A 100 3.10 -6.24 -2.48
CA ILE A 100 1.89 -5.74 -3.13
C ILE A 100 0.72 -6.70 -2.87
N VAL A 101 0.88 -7.99 -3.16
CA VAL A 101 -0.22 -8.96 -3.01
C VAL A 101 -0.67 -9.11 -1.56
N PHE A 102 0.27 -9.25 -0.62
CA PHE A 102 -0.05 -9.39 0.80
C PHE A 102 -0.68 -8.12 1.37
N PHE A 103 -0.19 -6.94 0.97
CA PHE A 103 -0.74 -5.67 1.41
C PHE A 103 -2.15 -5.45 0.87
N LEU A 104 -2.36 -5.58 -0.45
CA LEU A 104 -3.68 -5.44 -1.07
C LEU A 104 -4.69 -6.43 -0.46
N PHE A 105 -4.26 -7.66 -0.18
CA PHE A 105 -5.10 -8.65 0.47
C PHE A 105 -5.52 -8.22 1.88
N GLY A 106 -4.56 -7.77 2.71
CA GLY A 106 -4.85 -7.29 4.05
C GLY A 106 -5.76 -6.06 4.07
N LEU A 107 -5.54 -5.14 3.13
CA LEU A 107 -6.34 -3.93 2.97
C LEU A 107 -7.79 -4.27 2.57
N VAL A 108 -7.98 -5.02 1.48
CA VAL A 108 -9.31 -5.36 0.94
C VAL A 108 -10.10 -6.24 1.90
N VAL A 109 -9.47 -7.25 2.52
CA VAL A 109 -10.17 -8.11 3.48
C VAL A 109 -10.44 -7.36 4.80
N GLY A 110 -9.54 -6.46 5.20
CA GLY A 110 -9.74 -5.58 6.35
C GLY A 110 -10.96 -4.67 6.17
N GLU A 111 -11.10 -4.04 5.01
CA GLU A 111 -12.26 -3.21 4.69
C GLU A 111 -13.53 -4.06 4.54
N ALA A 112 -13.45 -5.21 3.86
CA ALA A 112 -14.60 -6.10 3.71
C ALA A 112 -15.14 -6.57 5.07
N ARG A 113 -14.25 -6.83 6.03
CA ARG A 113 -14.63 -7.12 7.43
C ARG A 113 -15.32 -5.91 8.07
N HIS A 114 -14.74 -4.73 7.94
CA HIS A 114 -15.30 -3.49 8.49
C HIS A 114 -16.70 -3.19 7.94
N ARG A 115 -16.91 -3.40 6.64
CA ARG A 115 -18.20 -3.24 5.94
C ARG A 115 -19.15 -4.43 6.09
N SER A 116 -18.75 -5.48 6.83
CA SER A 116 -19.54 -6.70 7.02
C SER A 116 -19.99 -7.39 5.72
N ILE A 117 -19.12 -7.40 4.68
CA ILE A 117 -19.40 -8.08 3.41
C ILE A 117 -19.49 -9.59 3.63
N ASN A 118 -20.55 -10.22 3.12
CA ASN A 118 -20.75 -11.67 3.21
C ASN A 118 -19.79 -12.43 2.28
N LEU A 119 -18.60 -12.75 2.78
CA LEU A 119 -17.54 -13.43 2.03
C LEU A 119 -17.95 -14.86 1.60
N LYS A 120 -18.81 -15.54 2.35
CA LYS A 120 -19.33 -16.86 1.97
C LYS A 120 -20.17 -16.81 0.70
N ALA A 121 -20.99 -15.77 0.53
CA ALA A 121 -21.77 -15.57 -0.70
C ALA A 121 -20.88 -15.40 -1.94
N LEU A 122 -19.62 -14.97 -1.75
CA LEU A 122 -18.60 -14.85 -2.79
C LEU A 122 -17.78 -16.15 -3.00
N GLY A 123 -18.18 -17.25 -2.35
CA GLY A 123 -17.48 -18.54 -2.42
C GLY A 123 -16.16 -18.59 -1.62
N ILE A 124 -15.89 -17.59 -0.79
CA ILE A 124 -14.65 -17.50 -0.02
C ILE A 124 -14.77 -18.35 1.25
N LYS A 125 -13.80 -19.24 1.46
CA LYS A 125 -13.72 -20.12 2.64
C LYS A 125 -12.63 -19.66 3.59
N TRP A 126 -12.82 -19.90 4.88
CA TRP A 126 -11.80 -19.60 5.91
C TRP A 126 -10.40 -20.15 5.57
N ALA A 127 -10.33 -21.41 5.11
CA ALA A 127 -9.07 -22.04 4.74
C ALA A 127 -8.34 -21.30 3.61
N THR A 128 -9.10 -20.71 2.67
CA THR A 128 -8.56 -19.92 1.55
C THR A 128 -8.07 -18.55 2.03
N CYS A 129 -8.77 -17.90 2.97
CA CYS A 129 -8.30 -16.65 3.59
C CYS A 129 -6.96 -16.84 4.32
N CYS A 130 -6.80 -17.99 5.00
CA CYS A 130 -5.58 -18.34 5.73
C CYS A 130 -4.49 -18.99 4.84
N SER A 131 -4.69 -19.06 3.52
CA SER A 131 -3.72 -19.62 2.57
C SER A 131 -2.54 -18.66 2.35
N ASN A 132 -1.35 -19.24 2.21
CA ASN A 132 -0.14 -18.52 1.81
C ASN A 132 -0.02 -18.34 0.28
N ARG A 133 -0.92 -18.94 -0.51
CA ARG A 133 -0.83 -18.90 -1.97
C ARG A 133 -1.25 -17.54 -2.50
N LEU A 134 -0.37 -16.89 -3.26
CA LEU A 134 -0.66 -15.60 -3.90
C LEU A 134 -1.90 -15.65 -4.79
N TYR A 135 -2.10 -16.77 -5.50
CA TYR A 135 -3.29 -17.00 -6.33
C TYR A 135 -4.60 -16.91 -5.55
N ASP A 136 -4.65 -17.53 -4.36
CA ASP A 136 -5.83 -17.52 -3.51
C ASP A 136 -6.13 -16.09 -3.02
N LYS A 137 -5.09 -15.35 -2.62
CA LYS A 137 -5.20 -13.95 -2.19
C LYS A 137 -5.70 -13.04 -3.30
N LEU A 138 -5.12 -13.15 -4.50
CA LEU A 138 -5.53 -12.36 -5.68
C LEU A 138 -6.97 -12.67 -6.09
N SER A 139 -7.41 -13.93 -6.00
CA SER A 139 -8.78 -14.31 -6.31
C SER A 139 -9.77 -13.77 -5.27
N ILE A 140 -9.40 -13.75 -3.99
CA ILE A 140 -10.21 -13.11 -2.94
C ILE A 140 -10.34 -11.60 -3.18
N ILE A 141 -9.23 -10.92 -3.47
CA ILE A 141 -9.23 -9.48 -3.77
C ILE A 141 -10.18 -9.17 -4.93
N GLU A 142 -10.03 -9.89 -6.04
CA GLU A 142 -10.86 -9.70 -7.23
C GLU A 142 -12.35 -9.91 -6.94
N ASN A 143 -12.71 -10.99 -6.25
CA ASN A 143 -14.11 -11.30 -5.94
C ASN A 143 -14.76 -10.24 -5.05
N ILE A 144 -14.02 -9.70 -4.07
CA ILE A 144 -14.54 -8.65 -3.17
C ILE A 144 -14.72 -7.34 -3.93
N LEU A 145 -13.72 -6.91 -4.69
CA LEU A 145 -13.79 -5.66 -5.47
C LEU A 145 -14.90 -5.70 -6.52
N ASP A 146 -15.00 -6.81 -7.28
CA ASP A 146 -16.05 -7.00 -8.28
C ASP A 146 -17.45 -7.00 -7.65
N TYR A 147 -17.62 -7.65 -6.50
CA TYR A 147 -18.87 -7.62 -5.75
C TYR A 147 -19.24 -6.21 -5.26
N ALA A 148 -18.28 -5.48 -4.68
CA ALA A 148 -18.51 -4.13 -4.17
C ALA A 148 -18.96 -3.18 -5.28
N VAL A 149 -18.28 -3.22 -6.43
CA VAL A 149 -18.64 -2.43 -7.62
C VAL A 149 -20.02 -2.81 -8.14
N LYS A 150 -20.31 -4.10 -8.33
CA LYS A 150 -21.60 -4.57 -8.87
C LYS A 150 -22.78 -4.31 -7.93
N SER A 151 -22.52 -4.30 -6.62
CA SER A 151 -23.55 -4.10 -5.60
C SER A 151 -23.73 -2.62 -5.23
N GLY A 152 -22.91 -1.72 -5.76
CA GLY A 152 -22.94 -0.28 -5.45
C GLY A 152 -22.62 0.02 -3.99
N ILE A 153 -21.85 -0.84 -3.32
CA ILE A 153 -21.44 -0.64 -1.92
C ILE A 153 -20.27 0.34 -1.93
N THR A 154 -20.34 1.38 -1.08
CA THR A 154 -19.19 2.26 -0.85
C THR A 154 -18.03 1.45 -0.30
N PHE A 155 -16.96 1.34 -1.08
CA PHE A 155 -15.79 0.53 -0.78
C PHE A 155 -14.55 1.26 -1.24
N GLY A 156 -13.84 1.91 -0.31
CA GLY A 156 -12.72 2.79 -0.61
C GLY A 156 -11.62 2.09 -1.40
N CYS A 157 -11.37 0.80 -1.12
CA CYS A 157 -10.45 -0.03 -1.90
C CYS A 157 -10.79 -0.09 -3.41
N SER A 158 -12.07 0.02 -3.80
CA SER A 158 -12.45 0.01 -5.22
C SER A 158 -12.06 1.30 -5.96
N ASP A 159 -11.86 2.41 -5.23
CA ASP A 159 -11.43 3.69 -5.81
C ASP A 159 -9.91 3.74 -6.04
N ILE A 160 -9.16 2.95 -5.26
CA ILE A 160 -7.69 2.92 -5.25
C ILE A 160 -7.10 1.72 -5.99
N ILE A 161 -7.83 0.60 -6.12
CA ILE A 161 -7.35 -0.64 -6.74
C ILE A 161 -8.22 -0.97 -7.96
N PRO A 162 -7.77 -0.66 -9.18
CA PRO A 162 -8.49 -1.08 -10.39
C PRO A 162 -8.51 -2.60 -10.51
N ILE A 163 -9.68 -3.19 -10.77
CA ILE A 163 -9.84 -4.65 -10.97
C ILE A 163 -8.95 -5.16 -12.11
N SER A 164 -8.78 -4.36 -13.17
CA SER A 164 -7.89 -4.69 -14.31
C SER A 164 -6.43 -4.89 -13.88
N THR A 165 -5.96 -4.20 -12.84
CA THR A 165 -4.61 -4.34 -12.29
C THR A 165 -4.41 -5.70 -11.63
N ILE A 166 -5.46 -6.27 -11.02
CA ILE A 166 -5.39 -7.63 -10.45
C ILE A 166 -5.11 -8.66 -11.54
N GLY A 167 -5.70 -8.49 -12.73
CA GLY A 167 -5.41 -9.29 -13.91
C GLY A 167 -3.94 -9.22 -14.35
N LEU A 168 -3.32 -8.04 -14.29
CA LEU A 168 -1.89 -7.87 -14.58
C LEU A 168 -1.01 -8.56 -13.53
N ILE A 169 -1.33 -8.40 -12.23
CA ILE A 169 -0.59 -9.07 -11.16
C ILE A 169 -0.67 -10.60 -11.28
N LYS A 170 -1.84 -11.13 -11.67
CA LYS A 170 -2.00 -12.57 -11.94
C LYS A 170 -1.14 -13.07 -13.10
N LYS A 171 -1.06 -12.32 -14.20
CA LYS A 171 -0.20 -12.65 -15.35
C LYS A 171 1.26 -12.66 -14.93
N LEU A 172 1.69 -11.60 -14.25
CA LEU A 172 3.03 -11.52 -13.69
C LEU A 172 3.33 -12.76 -12.83
N ASN A 173 2.38 -13.19 -11.98
CA ASN A 173 2.49 -14.40 -11.13
C ASN A 173 2.77 -15.69 -11.87
N GLN A 174 2.14 -15.86 -13.02
CA GLN A 174 2.36 -17.02 -13.87
C GLN A 174 3.76 -16.99 -14.49
N GLU A 175 4.20 -15.82 -14.96
CA GLU A 175 5.55 -15.64 -15.52
C GLU A 175 6.62 -15.94 -14.47
N ARG A 176 6.52 -15.36 -13.26
CA ARG A 176 7.47 -15.64 -12.15
C ARG A 176 7.57 -17.12 -11.82
N ASN A 177 6.46 -17.84 -11.73
CA ASN A 177 6.46 -19.27 -11.43
C ASN A 177 7.21 -20.08 -12.51
N GLY A 178 7.18 -19.62 -13.77
CA GLY A 178 8.00 -20.20 -14.84
C GLY A 178 9.51 -19.98 -14.66
N PHE A 179 9.92 -19.04 -13.81
CA PHE A 179 11.31 -18.62 -13.61
C PHE A 179 11.90 -18.96 -12.23
N GLU A 180 11.17 -19.67 -11.35
CA GLU A 180 11.57 -19.97 -9.97
C GLU A 180 12.85 -20.82 -9.84
N HIS A 181 13.40 -21.36 -10.92
CA HIS A 181 14.73 -21.98 -10.96
C HIS A 181 15.89 -20.98 -11.11
N ALA A 182 15.76 -19.78 -10.51
CA ALA A 182 16.73 -18.68 -10.67
C ALA A 182 18.08 -18.90 -9.96
N SER A 183 18.16 -19.84 -9.02
CA SER A 183 19.40 -20.21 -8.31
C SER A 183 20.44 -20.89 -9.20
N ALA A 184 20.04 -21.44 -10.35
CA ALA A 184 20.92 -22.06 -11.34
C ALA A 184 21.28 -21.13 -12.52
N LYS A 185 20.76 -19.89 -12.54
CA LYS A 185 20.95 -18.95 -13.65
C LYS A 185 22.24 -18.15 -13.48
N THR A 186 22.92 -17.85 -14.59
CA THR A 186 24.08 -16.95 -14.61
C THR A 186 23.67 -15.50 -14.37
N SER A 187 24.61 -14.62 -13.97
CA SER A 187 24.31 -13.19 -13.76
C SER A 187 23.70 -12.51 -14.99
N SER A 188 24.17 -12.85 -16.21
CA SER A 188 23.59 -12.33 -17.45
C SER A 188 22.14 -12.75 -17.66
N GLN A 189 21.79 -14.00 -17.32
CA GLN A 189 20.41 -14.49 -17.38
C GLN A 189 19.53 -13.82 -16.31
N GLN A 190 20.09 -13.52 -15.14
CA GLN A 190 19.40 -12.79 -14.07
C GLN A 190 19.12 -11.34 -14.48
N GLN A 191 20.09 -10.66 -15.10
CA GLN A 191 19.93 -9.30 -15.61
C GLN A 191 18.88 -9.23 -16.73
N ALA A 192 18.89 -10.19 -17.66
CA ALA A 192 17.87 -10.29 -18.71
C ALA A 192 16.47 -10.49 -18.11
N LEU A 193 16.34 -11.36 -17.12
CA LEU A 193 15.08 -11.58 -16.42
C LEU A 193 14.61 -10.32 -15.68
N TYR A 194 15.52 -9.59 -15.03
CA TYR A 194 15.17 -8.32 -14.39
C TYR A 194 14.65 -7.31 -15.41
N ALA A 195 15.33 -7.16 -16.56
CA ALA A 195 14.93 -6.26 -17.63
C ALA A 195 13.55 -6.61 -18.23
N GLU A 196 13.14 -7.87 -18.16
CA GLU A 196 11.82 -8.34 -18.58
C GLU A 196 10.73 -8.09 -17.52
N LEU A 197 11.02 -8.39 -16.25
CA LEU A 197 10.02 -8.34 -15.17
C LEU A 197 9.82 -6.93 -14.59
N TYR A 198 10.90 -6.14 -14.50
CA TYR A 198 10.84 -4.81 -13.88
C TYR A 198 9.82 -3.88 -14.56
N PRO A 199 9.78 -3.74 -15.90
CA PRO A 199 8.79 -2.88 -16.56
C PRO A 199 7.34 -3.29 -16.27
N GLN A 200 7.08 -4.59 -16.10
CA GLN A 200 5.75 -5.08 -15.78
C GLN A 200 5.36 -4.76 -14.33
N LEU A 201 6.29 -4.92 -13.37
CA LEU A 201 6.05 -4.52 -11.99
C LEU A 201 5.86 -3.00 -11.89
N GLU A 202 6.67 -2.22 -12.60
CA GLU A 202 6.52 -0.77 -12.68
C GLU A 202 5.13 -0.38 -13.21
N GLN A 203 4.65 -1.04 -14.27
CA GLN A 203 3.31 -0.81 -14.80
C GLN A 203 2.22 -1.10 -13.75
N VAL A 204 2.35 -2.19 -12.98
CA VAL A 204 1.43 -2.49 -11.87
C VAL A 204 1.46 -1.37 -10.83
N LEU A 205 2.64 -0.94 -10.39
CA LEU A 205 2.79 0.12 -9.39
C LEU A 205 2.18 1.44 -9.87
N ARG A 206 2.36 1.79 -11.15
CA ARG A 206 1.73 2.97 -11.76
C ARG A 206 0.21 2.90 -11.76
N GLN A 207 -0.37 1.72 -12.00
CA GLN A 207 -1.82 1.55 -11.92
C GLN A 207 -2.35 1.59 -10.49
N LEU A 208 -1.49 1.31 -9.51
CA LEU A 208 -1.78 1.41 -8.09
C LEU A 208 -1.34 2.75 -7.49
N ILE A 209 -1.17 3.81 -8.29
CA ILE A 209 -0.61 5.10 -7.81
C ILE A 209 -1.39 5.67 -6.61
N LYS A 210 -2.70 5.46 -6.58
CA LYS A 210 -3.59 5.89 -5.48
C LYS A 210 -3.34 5.18 -4.14
N LEU A 211 -2.47 4.17 -4.08
CA LEU A 211 -1.98 3.64 -2.81
C LEU A 211 -1.21 4.68 -2.00
N GLU A 212 -0.74 5.77 -2.62
CA GLU A 212 -0.15 6.90 -1.91
C GLU A 212 -1.13 7.62 -0.97
N ASP A 213 -2.44 7.47 -1.19
CA ASP A 213 -3.49 8.07 -0.37
C ASP A 213 -3.87 7.17 0.84
N VAL A 214 -3.35 5.94 0.87
CA VAL A 214 -3.60 4.99 1.96
C VAL A 214 -2.63 5.26 3.10
N ILE A 215 -3.14 5.75 4.23
CA ILE A 215 -2.30 5.96 5.42
C ILE A 215 -2.32 4.70 6.28
N VAL A 216 -1.17 4.03 6.41
CA VAL A 216 -1.00 2.87 7.28
C VAL A 216 -0.43 3.34 8.59
N PHE A 217 -1.04 2.96 9.72
CA PHE A 217 -0.58 3.47 10.99
C PHE A 217 -0.83 2.55 12.19
N ARG A 218 -0.05 2.80 13.25
CA ARG A 218 -0.22 2.22 14.59
C ARG A 218 -0.44 3.35 15.59
N VAL A 219 -1.40 3.17 16.49
CA VAL A 219 -1.63 4.12 17.60
C VAL A 219 -0.61 3.87 18.71
N TYR A 220 -0.03 4.92 19.29
CA TYR A 220 0.83 4.77 20.48
C TYR A 220 0.51 5.76 21.61
N GLY A 221 -0.42 6.70 21.37
CA GLY A 221 -0.93 7.60 22.41
C GLY A 221 -2.06 8.47 21.85
N ALA A 222 -2.81 9.12 22.73
CA ALA A 222 -3.84 10.08 22.33
C ALA A 222 -4.09 11.07 23.46
N GLU A 223 -4.21 12.36 23.13
CA GLU A 223 -4.83 13.33 24.05
C GLU A 223 -6.35 13.24 23.94
N THR A 224 -6.87 13.03 22.72
CA THR A 224 -8.28 12.73 22.46
C THR A 224 -8.43 11.59 21.45
N PRO A 225 -9.48 10.75 21.55
CA PRO A 225 -9.62 9.56 20.69
C PRO A 225 -9.81 9.85 19.19
N LEU A 226 -10.26 11.06 18.83
CA LEU A 226 -10.45 11.47 17.42
C LEU A 226 -9.16 12.03 16.78
N TYR A 227 -8.14 12.30 17.61
CA TYR A 227 -6.83 12.82 17.19
C TYR A 227 -5.70 12.02 17.86
N PRO A 228 -5.64 10.70 17.66
CA PRO A 228 -4.55 9.88 18.18
C PRO A 228 -3.20 10.28 17.58
N ARG A 229 -2.16 10.16 18.40
CA ARG A 229 -0.77 10.16 17.94
C ARG A 229 -0.45 8.78 17.39
N CYS A 230 0.01 8.76 16.15
CA CYS A 230 0.20 7.56 15.37
C CYS A 230 1.59 7.50 14.77
N GLU A 231 2.11 6.29 14.68
CA GLU A 231 3.28 5.94 13.88
C GLU A 231 2.78 5.60 12.48
N ILE A 232 3.12 6.43 11.50
CA ILE A 232 2.80 6.28 10.09
C ILE A 232 3.84 5.38 9.44
N LEU A 233 3.36 4.36 8.74
CA LEU A 233 4.13 3.26 8.16
C LEU A 233 4.03 3.31 6.63
N ASN A 234 4.32 4.50 6.10
CA ASN A 234 4.39 4.81 4.67
C ASN A 234 5.82 5.27 4.31
N GLY A 235 6.18 5.09 3.05
CA GLY A 235 7.50 5.41 2.52
C GLY A 235 8.53 4.30 2.76
N CYS A 236 9.68 4.40 2.12
CA CYS A 236 10.71 3.36 2.09
C CYS A 236 11.53 3.27 3.38
N ASP A 237 11.45 4.27 4.26
CA ASP A 237 12.09 4.21 5.58
C ASP A 237 11.23 3.42 6.58
N LEU A 238 11.76 2.31 7.09
CA LEU A 238 11.12 1.46 8.10
C LEU A 238 11.01 2.13 9.48
N SER A 239 11.62 3.30 9.69
CA SER A 239 11.60 4.00 10.97
C SER A 239 10.24 4.62 11.32
N GLY A 240 9.36 4.81 10.33
CA GLY A 240 8.04 5.41 10.51
C GLY A 240 8.09 6.89 10.91
N LYS A 241 6.98 7.59 10.71
CA LYS A 241 6.84 9.02 11.09
C LYS A 241 5.79 9.18 12.16
N LYS A 242 5.98 10.13 13.07
CA LYS A 242 5.03 10.40 14.17
C LYS A 242 4.12 11.55 13.79
N GLU A 243 2.84 11.27 13.63
CA GLU A 243 1.85 12.25 13.20
C GLU A 243 0.54 12.10 13.97
N ILE A 244 -0.34 13.10 13.84
CA ILE A 244 -1.70 13.04 14.37
C ILE A 244 -2.62 12.66 13.21
N VAL A 245 -3.33 11.53 13.35
CA VAL A 245 -4.32 11.11 12.36
C VAL A 245 -5.70 11.52 12.84
N ARG A 246 -6.42 12.32 12.05
CA ARG A 246 -7.82 12.66 12.34
C ARG A 246 -8.73 11.50 11.95
N ILE A 247 -9.56 11.08 12.91
CA ILE A 247 -10.60 10.06 12.74
C ILE A 247 -11.97 10.73 12.86
N GLN A 248 -12.87 10.43 11.92
CA GLN A 248 -14.24 10.94 11.98
C GLN A 248 -15.00 10.28 13.13
N LYS A 249 -15.92 11.02 13.75
CA LYS A 249 -16.66 10.55 14.93
C LYS A 249 -17.42 9.25 14.66
N ASP A 250 -18.13 9.18 13.54
CA ASP A 250 -18.97 8.01 13.21
C ASP A 250 -18.10 6.77 12.96
N ASN A 251 -17.03 6.91 12.18
CA ASN A 251 -16.08 5.84 11.96
C ASN A 251 -15.33 5.43 13.26
N TYR A 252 -15.02 6.37 14.17
CA TYR A 252 -14.48 6.02 15.48
C TYR A 252 -15.44 5.13 16.28
N MET A 253 -16.74 5.43 16.27
CA MET A 253 -17.74 4.62 16.96
C MET A 253 -17.84 3.19 16.38
N GLU A 254 -17.58 3.00 15.09
CA GLU A 254 -17.57 1.68 14.44
C GLU A 254 -16.34 0.84 14.80
N ILE A 255 -15.25 1.47 15.25
CA ILE A 255 -13.98 0.80 15.52
C ILE A 255 -13.58 0.79 16.99
N VAL A 256 -14.31 1.50 17.87
CA VAL A 256 -13.93 1.75 19.26
C VAL A 256 -13.62 0.48 20.05
N ASP A 257 -14.38 -0.60 19.82
CA ASP A 257 -14.22 -1.88 20.53
C ASP A 257 -12.87 -2.56 20.27
N TYR A 258 -12.18 -2.16 19.20
CA TYR A 258 -10.88 -2.72 18.81
C TYR A 258 -9.85 -1.66 18.45
N PHE A 259 -10.09 -0.39 18.76
CA PHE A 259 -9.15 0.70 18.51
C PHE A 259 -8.11 0.79 19.64
N ASN A 260 -6.93 0.21 19.44
CA ASN A 260 -5.89 0.10 20.46
C ASN A 260 -4.46 0.04 19.86
N PRO A 261 -3.40 0.24 20.66
CA PRO A 261 -2.01 0.23 20.20
C PRO A 261 -1.45 -1.11 19.70
N GLY A 262 -2.22 -2.19 19.86
CA GLY A 262 -1.85 -3.56 19.52
C GLY A 262 -2.17 -3.95 18.08
N TYR A 263 -2.76 -3.08 17.26
CA TYR A 263 -3.08 -3.38 15.87
C TYR A 263 -2.55 -2.33 14.88
N ILE A 264 -2.54 -2.72 13.61
CA ILE A 264 -2.28 -1.83 12.47
C ILE A 264 -3.61 -1.47 11.83
N TYR A 265 -3.74 -0.21 11.47
CA TYR A 265 -4.91 0.36 10.82
C TYR A 265 -4.51 0.92 9.45
N ALA A 266 -5.48 0.96 8.55
CA ALA A 266 -5.40 1.79 7.34
C ALA A 266 -6.47 2.87 7.42
N LYS A 267 -6.15 4.04 6.87
CA LYS A 267 -7.12 5.07 6.50
C LYS A 267 -7.24 5.12 4.98
N VAL A 268 -8.45 4.94 4.46
CA VAL A 268 -8.79 5.02 3.02
C VAL A 268 -10.03 5.89 2.88
N ASN A 269 -9.99 6.94 2.04
CA ASN A 269 -11.12 7.85 1.82
C ASN A 269 -11.80 8.33 3.12
N ASP A 270 -11.00 8.74 4.11
CA ASP A 270 -11.40 9.13 5.47
C ASP A 270 -11.91 8.05 6.43
N GLU A 271 -12.02 6.80 5.99
CA GLU A 271 -12.41 5.70 6.85
C GLU A 271 -11.20 4.93 7.38
N VAL A 272 -11.22 4.66 8.68
CA VAL A 272 -10.21 3.87 9.39
C VAL A 272 -10.75 2.48 9.67
N PHE A 273 -9.94 1.47 9.37
CA PHE A 273 -10.24 0.08 9.72
C PHE A 273 -8.96 -0.71 10.06
N CYS A 274 -9.12 -1.76 10.86
CA CYS A 274 -8.03 -2.62 11.31
C CYS A 274 -7.64 -3.65 10.24
N LEU A 275 -6.33 -3.81 10.01
CA LEU A 275 -5.75 -4.73 9.01
C LEU A 275 -5.40 -6.12 9.57
N ALA A 276 -5.55 -6.31 10.88
CA ALA A 276 -5.36 -7.61 11.51
C ALA A 276 -6.48 -8.59 11.10
N PRO A 277 -6.18 -9.90 10.99
CA PRO A 277 -4.89 -10.54 11.31
C PRO A 277 -3.90 -10.57 10.14
N PHE A 278 -4.18 -9.99 8.98
CA PHE A 278 -3.32 -10.24 7.82
C PHE A 278 -2.09 -9.34 7.76
N ILE A 279 -2.20 -8.13 8.31
CA ILE A 279 -1.09 -7.22 8.51
C ILE A 279 -0.98 -6.92 10.00
N HIS A 280 0.20 -7.15 10.55
CA HIS A 280 0.51 -6.89 11.93
C HIS A 280 1.91 -6.26 12.04
N PHE A 281 2.47 -6.17 13.24
CA PHE A 281 3.81 -5.64 13.43
C PHE A 281 4.60 -6.43 14.45
N THR A 282 5.91 -6.23 14.39
CA THR A 282 6.86 -6.60 15.44
C THR A 282 7.59 -5.36 15.91
N GLN A 283 7.94 -5.34 17.19
CA GLN A 283 8.84 -4.35 17.76
C GLN A 283 9.83 -5.11 18.63
N GLU A 284 11.13 -4.96 18.37
CA GLU A 284 12.16 -5.53 19.23
C GLU A 284 12.33 -4.69 20.51
N VAL A 285 12.85 -5.30 21.58
CA VAL A 285 12.92 -4.71 22.93
C VAL A 285 13.67 -3.36 22.96
N TYR A 286 14.59 -3.15 22.02
CA TYR A 286 15.41 -1.95 21.93
C TYR A 286 15.12 -1.12 20.67
N GLU A 287 14.19 -1.56 19.82
CA GLU A 287 13.78 -0.82 18.63
C GLU A 287 12.61 0.11 18.98
N THR A 288 12.75 1.40 18.67
CA THR A 288 11.70 2.40 18.92
C THR A 288 10.49 2.23 18.01
N ASN A 289 10.68 1.61 16.85
CA ASN A 289 9.74 1.67 15.73
C ASN A 289 9.17 0.28 15.42
N ALA A 290 7.91 0.24 15.02
CA ALA A 290 7.23 -0.98 14.63
C ALA A 290 7.59 -1.35 13.19
N ILE A 291 7.94 -2.61 12.96
CA ILE A 291 8.16 -3.15 11.62
C ILE A 291 6.94 -3.97 11.24
N LEU A 292 6.36 -3.67 10.08
CA LEU A 292 5.21 -4.41 9.57
C LEU A 292 5.56 -5.87 9.28
N CYS A 293 4.56 -6.73 9.44
CA CYS A 293 4.67 -8.16 9.15
C CYS A 293 3.42 -8.65 8.42
N PHE A 294 3.60 -9.60 7.49
CA PHE A 294 2.50 -10.21 6.74
C PHE A 294 2.22 -11.63 7.21
N TYR A 295 0.95 -11.95 7.43
CA TYR A 295 0.53 -13.31 7.73
C TYR A 295 0.86 -14.25 6.56
N LYS A 296 1.55 -15.34 6.86
CA LYS A 296 1.87 -16.40 5.90
C LYS A 296 1.03 -17.64 6.12
N GLN A 297 1.07 -18.20 7.33
CA GLN A 297 0.46 -19.50 7.60
C GLN A 297 0.25 -19.74 9.10
N ASP A 298 -0.56 -20.74 9.41
CA ASP A 298 -0.66 -21.31 10.74
C ASP A 298 0.40 -22.41 10.94
N LYS A 299 1.13 -22.34 12.05
CA LYS A 299 2.05 -23.42 12.45
C LYS A 299 2.18 -23.48 13.96
N GLY A 300 2.00 -24.67 14.53
CA GLY A 300 2.20 -24.93 15.96
C GLY A 300 1.27 -24.12 16.86
N GLY A 301 0.00 -23.98 16.48
CA GLY A 301 -0.99 -23.20 17.26
C GLY A 301 -0.83 -21.68 17.16
N LYS A 302 0.13 -21.18 16.37
CA LYS A 302 0.43 -19.75 16.19
C LYS A 302 0.21 -19.33 14.74
N HIS A 303 -0.07 -18.05 14.55
CA HIS A 303 0.04 -17.40 13.25
C HIS A 303 1.49 -17.01 12.98
N GLN A 304 2.02 -17.44 11.85
CA GLN A 304 3.38 -17.13 11.40
C GLN A 304 3.34 -15.95 10.45
N TYR A 305 4.13 -14.93 10.76
CA TYR A 305 4.25 -13.73 9.94
C TYR A 305 5.66 -13.55 9.44
N GLU A 306 5.81 -13.15 8.19
CA GLU A 306 7.07 -12.65 7.65
C GLU A 306 7.26 -11.19 8.05
N VAL A 307 8.44 -10.86 8.57
CA VAL A 307 8.80 -9.50 8.96
C VAL A 307 9.34 -8.74 7.74
N VAL A 308 8.80 -7.56 7.45
CA VAL A 308 9.22 -6.76 6.30
C VAL A 308 10.67 -6.31 6.47
N GLY A 309 11.48 -6.46 5.42
CA GLY A 309 12.90 -6.10 5.42
C GLY A 309 13.82 -7.00 6.24
N LYS A 310 13.28 -8.02 6.93
CA LYS A 310 14.07 -9.01 7.69
C LYS A 310 13.75 -10.41 7.14
N SER A 311 14.76 -11.23 6.88
CA SER A 311 14.55 -12.66 6.50
C SER A 311 14.18 -13.49 7.74
N GLN A 312 13.04 -13.16 8.35
CA GLN A 312 12.60 -13.69 9.63
C GLN A 312 11.10 -13.98 9.62
N ILE A 313 10.74 -15.14 10.18
CA ILE A 313 9.35 -15.48 10.51
C ILE A 313 9.14 -15.31 12.02
N LYS A 314 8.10 -14.59 12.41
CA LYS A 314 7.69 -14.40 13.80
C LYS A 314 6.31 -15.02 14.05
N GLY A 315 6.22 -15.81 15.11
CA GLY A 315 4.97 -16.44 15.54
C GLY A 315 4.24 -15.62 16.59
N PHE A 316 2.93 -15.42 16.39
CA PHE A 316 2.04 -14.75 17.35
C PHE A 316 0.93 -15.71 17.78
N GLU A 317 0.53 -15.65 19.05
CA GLU A 317 -0.60 -16.44 19.55
C GLU A 317 -1.88 -16.04 18.84
N LYS A 318 -2.71 -17.02 18.47
CA LYS A 318 -3.98 -16.78 17.76
C LYS A 318 -4.94 -15.91 18.58
N SER A 319 -4.92 -16.08 19.90
CA SER A 319 -5.74 -15.31 20.84
C SER A 319 -5.51 -13.79 20.76
N THR A 320 -4.33 -13.38 20.27
CA THR A 320 -4.01 -11.96 20.01
C THR A 320 -5.01 -11.33 19.02
N PHE A 321 -5.64 -12.13 18.16
CA PHE A 321 -6.47 -11.67 17.06
C PHE A 321 -7.93 -12.12 17.17
N ASP A 322 -8.36 -12.65 18.33
CA ASP A 322 -9.68 -13.26 18.50
C ASP A 322 -10.83 -12.35 18.03
N VAL A 323 -10.79 -11.07 18.35
CA VAL A 323 -11.85 -10.12 17.96
C VAL A 323 -11.96 -10.05 16.42
N MET A 324 -10.84 -9.83 15.74
CA MET A 324 -10.80 -9.70 14.28
C MET A 324 -11.09 -11.04 13.58
N GLU A 325 -10.54 -12.14 14.10
CA GLU A 325 -10.81 -13.48 13.60
C GLU A 325 -12.28 -13.86 13.74
N ASN A 326 -12.91 -13.60 14.88
CA ASN A 326 -14.31 -13.95 15.11
C ASN A 326 -15.24 -13.17 14.19
N GLN A 327 -14.99 -11.87 14.01
CA GLN A 327 -15.69 -11.05 13.02
C GLN A 327 -15.52 -11.62 11.61
N LEU A 328 -14.28 -11.88 11.17
CA LEU A 328 -14.03 -12.41 9.84
C LEU A 328 -14.63 -13.82 9.64
N ARG A 329 -14.54 -14.69 10.65
CA ARG A 329 -15.15 -16.03 10.65
C ARG A 329 -16.66 -15.96 10.49
N SER A 330 -17.32 -14.96 11.07
CA SER A 330 -18.77 -14.78 10.92
C SER A 330 -19.19 -14.47 9.48
N LEU A 331 -18.31 -13.84 8.69
CA LEU A 331 -18.56 -13.48 7.30
C LEU A 331 -18.32 -14.62 6.29
N VAL A 332 -17.57 -15.65 6.70
CA VAL A 332 -17.27 -16.84 5.87
C VAL A 332 -18.05 -18.10 6.30
N LYS A 333 -18.85 -18.02 7.38
CA LYS A 333 -19.52 -19.18 7.99
C LYS A 333 -20.85 -19.55 7.37
#